data_AF-A0A6M2D9Y0-F1
#
_entry.id   AF-A0A6M2D9Y0-F1
#
_cell.length_a   1.000
_cell.length_b   1.000
_cell.length_c   1.000
_cell.angle_alpha   90.00
_cell.angle_beta   90.00
_cell.angle_gamma   90.00
#
_symmetry.space_group_name_H-M   'P 1'
#
loop_
_entity.id
_entity.type
_entity.pdbx_description
1 polymer ?
#
loop_
_entity_poly.entity_id
_entity_poly.type
_entity_poly.pdbx_seq_one_letter_code
_entity_poly.pdbx_strand_id
1 'polypeptide(L)'
;MADHIITLLCTVAAAFVTAQSIPVVRPSIEQAEQRVRELTQLLSDIKAAVQPRHCTDILHAGQQSSGVYNIFHKAAGPQGQIVYCDMDTDGGGWT
;
A
#
# COMPACT_ATOMS: atom_id res chain seq x y z
N MET A 1 0.66 24.47 -60.05
CA MET A 1 0.08 23.23 -59.48
C MET A 1 1.06 22.48 -58.59
N ALA A 2 2.34 22.36 -58.98
CA ALA A 2 3.38 21.73 -58.15
C ALA A 2 3.66 22.46 -56.82
N ASP A 3 3.63 23.81 -56.81
CA ASP A 3 3.99 24.60 -55.61
C ASP A 3 3.03 24.43 -54.43
N HIS A 4 1.73 24.29 -54.70
CA HIS A 4 0.72 24.06 -53.66
C HIS A 4 0.79 22.64 -53.09
N ILE A 5 1.19 21.66 -53.91
CA ILE A 5 1.40 20.27 -53.48
C ILE A 5 2.62 20.18 -52.57
N ILE A 6 3.72 20.87 -52.93
CA ILE A 6 4.94 20.93 -52.11
C ILE A 6 4.65 21.60 -50.76
N THR A 7 3.90 22.70 -50.76
CA THR A 7 3.53 23.40 -49.53
C THR A 7 2.65 22.52 -48.62
N LEU A 8 1.68 21.80 -49.19
CA LEU A 8 0.81 20.89 -48.44
C LEU A 8 1.59 19.71 -47.85
N LEU A 9 2.54 19.15 -48.61
CA LEU A 9 3.41 18.09 -48.12
C LEU A 9 4.31 18.57 -46.99
N CYS A 10 4.85 19.79 -47.08
CA CYS A 10 5.68 20.39 -46.03
C CYS A 10 4.88 20.68 -44.75
N THR A 11 3.64 21.16 -44.84
CA THR A 11 2.80 21.43 -43.66
C THR A 11 2.34 20.15 -42.98
N VAL A 12 1.99 19.12 -43.75
CA VAL A 12 1.66 17.79 -43.22
C VAL A 12 2.90 17.16 -42.58
N ALA A 13 4.08 17.28 -43.19
CA ALA A 13 5.33 16.81 -42.60
C ALA A 13 5.67 17.53 -41.28
N ALA A 14 5.52 18.87 -41.21
CA ALA A 14 5.75 19.64 -40.00
C ALA A 14 4.77 19.27 -38.86
N ALA A 15 3.50 19.01 -39.19
CA ALA A 15 2.50 18.55 -38.22
C ALA A 15 2.77 17.12 -37.70
N PHE A 16 3.36 16.26 -38.52
CA PHE A 16 3.77 14.92 -38.11
C PHE A 16 5.01 14.95 -37.20
N VAL A 17 5.94 15.87 -37.46
CA VAL A 17 7.17 16.06 -36.66
C VAL A 17 6.84 16.57 -35.24
N THR A 18 5.81 17.42 -35.06
CA THR A 18 5.39 17.87 -33.72
C THR A 18 4.58 16.83 -32.94
N ALA A 19 3.89 15.93 -33.64
CA ALA A 19 3.13 14.83 -33.04
C ALA A 19 4.01 13.71 -32.44
N GLN A 20 5.29 13.63 -32.82
CA GLN A 20 6.26 12.67 -32.29
C GLN A 20 7.10 13.23 -31.12
N SER A 21 6.59 14.23 -30.40
CA SER A 21 7.21 14.70 -29.16
C SER A 21 7.22 13.60 -28.09
N ILE A 22 8.29 12.79 -28.16
CA ILE A 22 8.90 11.93 -27.15
C ILE A 22 7.89 11.25 -26.23
N PRO A 23 7.53 9.98 -26.52
CA PRO A 23 6.97 9.18 -25.46
C PRO A 23 8.11 8.88 -24.44
N VAL A 24 7.74 8.91 -23.15
CA VAL A 24 7.98 7.75 -22.27
C VAL A 24 9.25 7.79 -21.35
N VAL A 25 9.30 8.77 -20.42
CA VAL A 25 9.73 8.51 -19.01
C VAL A 25 8.53 8.05 -18.15
N ARG A 26 7.36 7.91 -18.78
CA ARG A 26 6.08 7.56 -18.14
C ARG A 26 5.85 6.08 -17.86
N PRO A 27 6.30 5.08 -18.66
CA PRO A 27 5.94 3.70 -18.38
C PRO A 27 6.62 3.21 -17.10
N SER A 28 7.82 3.71 -16.80
CA SER A 28 8.58 3.32 -15.62
C SER A 28 8.00 3.94 -14.34
N ILE A 29 7.50 5.18 -14.41
CA ILE A 29 6.83 5.83 -13.26
C ILE A 29 5.47 5.16 -13.01
N GLU A 30 4.63 4.95 -14.02
CA GLU A 30 3.35 4.25 -13.86
C GLU A 30 3.53 2.82 -13.32
N GLN A 31 4.56 2.12 -13.83
CA GLN A 31 4.92 0.79 -13.34
C GLN A 31 5.46 0.84 -11.89
N ALA A 32 6.26 1.83 -11.54
CA ALA A 32 6.73 2.02 -10.17
C ALA A 32 5.56 2.30 -9.22
N GLU A 33 4.64 3.18 -9.59
CA GLU A 33 3.43 3.45 -8.79
C GLU A 33 2.57 2.20 -8.60
N GLN A 34 2.42 1.38 -9.64
CA GLN A 34 1.64 0.14 -9.54
C GLN A 34 2.27 -0.85 -8.57
N ARG A 35 3.60 -1.01 -8.62
CA ARG A 35 4.33 -1.84 -7.65
C ARG A 35 4.24 -1.28 -6.24
N VAL A 36 4.27 0.05 -6.09
CA VAL A 36 4.07 0.70 -4.77
C VAL A 36 2.66 0.45 -4.25
N ARG A 37 1.63 0.54 -5.10
CA ARG A 37 0.24 0.21 -4.71
C ARG A 37 0.11 -1.24 -4.27
N GLU A 38 0.66 -2.16 -5.05
CA GLU A 38 0.68 -3.59 -4.72
C GLU A 38 1.41 -3.85 -3.39
N LEU A 39 2.61 -3.28 -3.21
CA LEU A 39 3.35 -3.40 -1.96
C LEU A 39 2.58 -2.79 -0.78
N THR A 40 1.93 -1.65 -0.98
CA THR A 40 1.13 -1.00 0.08
C THR A 40 -0.05 -1.88 0.49
N GLN A 41 -0.70 -2.54 -0.48
CA GLN A 41 -1.77 -3.49 -0.20
C GLN A 41 -1.25 -4.69 0.58
N LEU A 42 -0.15 -5.29 0.14
CA LEU A 42 0.49 -6.41 0.84
C LEU A 42 0.89 -6.02 2.27
N LEU A 43 1.46 -4.83 2.47
CA LEU A 43 1.81 -4.33 3.79
C LEU A 43 0.58 -4.12 4.69
N SER A 44 -0.53 -3.64 4.13
CA SER A 44 -1.80 -3.52 4.84
C SER A 44 -2.33 -4.89 5.29
N ASP A 45 -2.29 -5.88 4.39
CA ASP A 45 -2.76 -7.23 4.67
C ASP A 45 -1.88 -7.93 5.71
N ILE A 46 -0.55 -7.79 5.60
CA ILE A 46 0.41 -8.29 6.59
C ILE A 46 0.13 -7.63 7.94
N LYS A 47 -0.05 -6.30 7.98
CA LYS A 47 -0.34 -5.58 9.23
C LYS A 47 -1.59 -6.13 9.91
N ALA A 48 -2.67 -6.33 9.15
CA ALA A 48 -3.92 -6.89 9.69
C ALA A 48 -3.75 -8.34 10.18
N ALA A 49 -2.86 -9.12 9.55
CA ALA A 49 -2.60 -10.51 9.92
C ALA A 49 -1.71 -10.66 11.17
N VAL A 50 -0.78 -9.72 11.42
CA VAL A 50 0.16 -9.81 12.56
C VAL A 50 -0.29 -9.06 13.81
N GLN A 51 -1.35 -8.24 13.73
CA GLN A 51 -1.87 -7.53 14.88
C GLN A 51 -2.51 -8.49 15.90
N PRO A 52 -2.14 -8.41 17.19
CA PRO A 52 -2.74 -9.26 18.22
C PRO A 52 -4.21 -8.89 18.40
N ARG A 53 -5.08 -9.88 18.39
CA ARG A 53 -6.53 -9.72 18.52
C ARG A 53 -6.99 -9.88 19.95
N HIS A 54 -6.25 -10.66 20.72
CA HIS A 54 -6.53 -11.06 22.09
C HIS A 54 -5.23 -11.03 22.92
N CYS A 55 -5.35 -10.92 24.24
CA CYS A 55 -4.20 -11.02 25.14
C CYS A 55 -3.47 -12.38 25.00
N THR A 56 -4.17 -13.45 24.63
CA THR A 56 -3.56 -14.74 24.29
C THR A 56 -2.61 -14.67 23.09
N ASP A 57 -2.88 -13.84 22.08
CA ASP A 57 -1.97 -13.68 20.93
C ASP A 57 -0.67 -13.00 21.37
N ILE A 58 -0.78 -12.04 22.28
CA ILE A 58 0.37 -11.33 22.88
C ILE A 58 1.20 -12.32 23.71
N LEU A 59 0.53 -13.15 24.52
CA LEU A 59 1.19 -14.20 25.31
C LEU A 59 1.95 -15.19 24.41
N HIS A 60 1.29 -15.70 23.36
CA HIS A 60 1.92 -16.63 22.41
C HIS A 60 3.04 -16.00 21.58
N ALA A 61 3.03 -14.68 21.39
CA ALA A 61 4.16 -13.95 20.81
C ALA A 61 5.37 -13.85 21.75
N GLY A 62 5.30 -14.42 22.95
CA GLY A 62 6.38 -14.50 23.93
C GLY A 62 6.36 -13.38 24.96
N GLN A 63 5.35 -12.50 24.94
CA GLN A 63 5.22 -11.46 25.94
C GLN A 63 4.52 -12.00 27.19
N GLN A 64 5.29 -12.17 28.26
CA GLN A 64 4.86 -12.86 29.48
C GLN A 64 4.55 -11.92 30.65
N SER A 65 4.78 -10.61 30.52
CA SER A 65 4.48 -9.66 31.60
C SER A 65 3.05 -9.15 31.50
N SER A 66 2.33 -9.18 32.63
CA SER A 66 1.06 -8.45 32.76
C SER A 66 1.23 -6.95 32.52
N GLY A 67 0.23 -6.30 31.96
CA GLY A 67 0.31 -4.88 31.64
C GLY A 67 -0.76 -4.38 30.68
N VAL A 68 -0.67 -3.12 30.27
CA VAL A 68 -1.61 -2.52 29.32
C VAL A 68 -1.10 -2.72 27.89
N TYR A 69 -1.95 -3.28 27.04
CA TYR A 69 -1.66 -3.57 25.64
C TYR A 69 -2.74 -3.05 24.71
N ASN A 70 -2.41 -2.91 23.43
CA ASN A 70 -3.37 -2.58 22.39
C ASN A 70 -3.69 -3.83 21.56
N ILE A 71 -4.97 -4.22 21.52
CA ILE A 71 -5.47 -5.37 20.75
C ILE A 71 -6.40 -4.91 19.61
N PHE A 72 -6.45 -5.65 18.51
CA PHE A 72 -7.11 -5.22 17.27
C PHE A 72 -8.25 -6.16 16.86
N HIS A 73 -9.17 -6.44 17.79
CA HIS A 73 -10.36 -7.24 17.48
C HIS A 73 -11.28 -6.53 16.46
N LYS A 74 -12.16 -7.28 15.79
CA LYS A 74 -12.99 -6.75 14.68
C LYS A 74 -13.77 -5.48 15.01
N ALA A 75 -14.27 -5.36 16.25
CA ALA A 75 -15.07 -4.22 16.69
C ALA A 75 -14.23 -2.98 17.09
N ALA A 76 -12.93 -3.12 17.33
CA ALA A 76 -12.05 -2.00 17.72
C ALA A 76 -11.68 -1.08 16.54
N GLY A 77 -11.82 -1.58 15.31
CA GLY A 77 -11.37 -0.86 14.13
C GLY A 77 -9.86 -0.67 14.07
N PRO A 78 -9.37 0.26 13.22
CA PRO A 78 -7.94 0.39 12.91
C PRO A 78 -7.04 0.84 14.07
N GLN A 79 -7.62 1.51 15.08
CA GLN A 79 -6.88 2.05 16.22
C GLN A 79 -6.65 1.01 17.33
N GLY A 80 -7.37 -0.11 17.28
CA GLY A 80 -7.36 -1.09 18.35
C GLY A 80 -8.08 -0.62 19.62
N GLN A 81 -8.10 -1.49 20.60
CA GLN A 81 -8.62 -1.27 21.94
C GLN A 81 -7.48 -1.46 22.94
N ILE A 82 -7.30 -0.46 23.80
CA ILE A 82 -6.36 -0.54 24.91
C ILE A 82 -7.02 -1.33 26.04
N VAL A 83 -6.39 -2.44 26.45
CA VAL A 83 -6.87 -3.34 27.50
C VAL A 83 -5.74 -3.66 28.47
N TYR A 84 -6.08 -4.09 29.68
CA TYR A 84 -5.10 -4.71 30.57
C TYR A 84 -5.05 -6.21 30.22
N CYS A 85 -3.85 -6.74 29.99
CA CYS A 85 -3.65 -8.18 29.85
C CYS A 85 -3.02 -8.73 31.12
N ASP A 86 -3.68 -9.69 31.75
CA ASP A 86 -3.10 -10.52 32.81
C ASP A 86 -2.42 -11.74 32.16
N MET A 87 -1.10 -11.79 32.30
CA MET A 87 -0.25 -12.85 31.77
C MET A 87 0.22 -13.83 32.85
N ASP A 88 -0.09 -13.57 34.12
CA ASP A 88 0.43 -14.30 35.27
C ASP A 88 -0.60 -15.30 35.83
N THR A 89 -1.88 -14.94 35.84
CA THR A 89 -2.96 -15.74 36.44
C THR A 89 -3.38 -16.90 35.54
N ASP A 90 -3.43 -18.12 36.10
CA ASP A 90 -3.95 -19.33 35.45
C ASP A 90 -3.37 -19.61 34.04
N GLY A 91 -2.10 -19.27 33.84
CA GLY A 91 -1.41 -19.44 32.55
C GLY A 91 -1.52 -18.26 31.60
N GLY A 92 -2.20 -17.17 31.99
CA GLY A 92 -2.18 -15.88 31.32
C GLY A 92 -3.06 -15.73 30.08
N GLY A 93 -2.96 -14.57 29.43
CA GLY A 93 -3.68 -14.24 28.20
C GLY A 93 -5.11 -13.72 28.44
N TRP A 94 -5.40 -13.28 29.67
CA TRP A 94 -6.71 -12.74 30.04
C TRP A 94 -6.80 -11.25 29.73
N THR A 95 -7.96 -10.82 29.24
CA THR A 95 -8.36 -9.40 29.05
C THR A 95 -9.17 -8.89 30.22
#